data_AF-A0ABD1CZG0-F1
#
_entry.id   AF-A0ABD1CZG0-F1
#
_cell.length_a   1.000
_cell.length_b   1.000
_cell.length_c   1.000
_cell.angle_alpha   90.00
_cell.angle_beta   90.00
_cell.angle_gamma   90.00
#
_symmetry.space_group_name_H-M   'P 1'
#
loop_
_entity.id
_entity.type
_entity.pdbx_description
1 polymer ?
#
loop_
_entity_poly.entity_id
_entity_poly.type
_entity_poly.pdbx_seq_one_letter_code
_entity_poly.pdbx_strand_id
1 'polypeptide(L)'
;MMNKLVIYGVLMAVMLMEARTEESLFEQDLGDQFKIDASTRGLQKVNLRCGADSMRVELKTEEDFDGVMYTRGSFYKQSEPCFVKPKRAGKTLEMKFNLDQCQTINNGEIYSNIVVVQHDPDLVTPGDAAFAVECDFRKPRGVTVNAEIQARDSPVLQKVNATPSHPGK
;
A
#
# COMPACT_ATOMS: atom_id res chain seq x y z
N MET A 1 -29.27 -60.21 21.94
CA MET A 1 -29.30 -59.31 20.76
C MET A 1 -28.97 -57.84 21.10
N MET A 2 -28.35 -57.53 22.26
CA MET A 2 -28.02 -56.15 22.68
C MET A 2 -26.63 -55.67 22.20
N ASN A 3 -25.75 -56.59 21.82
CA ASN A 3 -24.33 -56.29 21.59
C ASN A 3 -24.03 -55.67 20.21
N LYS A 4 -24.83 -55.99 19.19
CA LYS A 4 -24.61 -55.46 17.83
C LYS A 4 -24.99 -53.99 17.73
N LEU A 5 -26.04 -53.54 18.43
CA LEU A 5 -26.51 -52.16 18.38
C LEU A 5 -25.50 -51.19 19.01
N VAL A 6 -24.87 -51.60 20.12
CA VAL A 6 -23.82 -50.81 20.79
C VAL A 6 -22.58 -50.70 19.90
N ILE A 7 -22.17 -51.80 19.26
CA ILE A 7 -21.01 -51.81 18.36
C ILE A 7 -21.22 -50.89 17.15
N TYR A 8 -22.41 -50.93 16.52
CA TYR A 8 -22.72 -50.00 15.42
C TYR A 8 -22.80 -48.54 15.88
N GLY A 9 -23.30 -48.29 17.09
CA GLY A 9 -23.31 -46.94 17.67
C GLY A 9 -21.90 -46.39 17.91
N VAL A 10 -20.98 -47.22 18.43
CA VAL A 10 -19.58 -46.85 18.64
C VAL A 10 -18.86 -46.66 17.30
N LEU A 11 -19.07 -47.53 16.31
CA LEU A 11 -18.47 -47.40 14.98
C LEU A 11 -18.94 -46.13 14.25
N MET A 12 -20.22 -45.78 14.33
CA MET A 12 -20.73 -44.52 13.77
C MET A 12 -20.16 -43.30 14.50
N ALA A 13 -19.99 -43.38 15.83
CA ALA A 13 -19.39 -42.29 16.61
C ALA A 13 -17.89 -42.09 16.31
N VAL A 14 -17.14 -43.18 16.07
CA VAL A 14 -15.72 -43.13 15.68
C VAL A 14 -15.56 -42.59 14.25
N MET A 15 -16.39 -43.04 13.31
CA MET A 15 -16.41 -42.50 11.93
C MET A 15 -16.79 -41.01 11.87
N LEU A 16 -17.70 -40.55 12.75
CA LEU A 16 -18.04 -39.13 12.89
C LEU A 16 -16.90 -38.28 13.47
N MET A 17 -15.97 -38.89 14.21
CA MET A 17 -14.80 -38.22 14.78
C MET A 17 -13.64 -38.10 13.77
N GLU A 18 -13.48 -39.04 12.84
CA GLU A 18 -12.38 -39.05 11.86
C GLU A 18 -12.60 -38.11 10.65
N ALA A 19 -13.83 -37.64 10.40
CA ALA A 19 -14.16 -36.81 9.23
C ALA A 19 -13.92 -35.29 9.42
N ARG A 20 -13.24 -34.84 10.49
CA ARG A 20 -13.08 -33.41 10.83
C ARG A 20 -11.64 -32.95 10.99
N THR A 21 -10.69 -33.52 10.25
CA THR A 21 -9.28 -33.28 10.56
C THR A 21 -8.37 -33.14 9.33
N GLU A 22 -8.77 -32.40 8.30
CA GLU A 22 -7.88 -32.15 7.15
C GLU A 22 -7.90 -30.70 6.62
N GLU A 23 -8.77 -29.81 7.11
CA GLU A 23 -8.78 -28.39 6.66
C GLU A 23 -8.04 -27.42 7.61
N SER A 24 -7.78 -27.81 8.86
CA SER A 24 -7.19 -26.90 9.85
C SER A 24 -5.66 -26.86 9.88
N LEU A 25 -4.97 -27.70 9.09
CA LEU A 25 -3.50 -27.81 9.13
C LEU A 25 -2.78 -26.84 8.17
N PHE A 26 -3.48 -26.28 7.18
CA PHE A 26 -2.90 -25.30 6.24
C PHE A 26 -3.05 -23.84 6.71
N GLU A 27 -3.98 -23.53 7.62
CA GLU A 27 -4.24 -22.14 8.05
C GLU A 27 -3.36 -21.67 9.23
N GLN A 28 -2.62 -22.55 9.90
CA GLN A 28 -2.05 -22.22 11.22
C GLN A 28 -0.56 -21.87 11.26
N ASP A 29 0.23 -22.00 10.19
CA ASP A 29 1.69 -21.78 10.30
C ASP A 29 2.30 -20.73 9.34
N LEU A 30 1.51 -20.13 8.45
CA LEU A 30 2.02 -19.05 7.57
C LEU A 30 1.60 -17.64 8.01
N GLY A 31 0.51 -17.51 8.78
CA GLY A 31 0.01 -16.21 9.25
C GLY A 31 0.86 -15.59 10.37
N ASP A 32 1.33 -16.42 11.31
CA ASP A 32 2.10 -15.93 12.46
C ASP A 32 3.60 -15.79 12.17
N GLN A 33 4.13 -16.50 11.17
CA GLN A 33 5.53 -16.43 10.76
C GLN A 33 5.79 -15.35 9.70
N PHE A 34 4.79 -14.99 8.89
CA PHE A 34 4.83 -13.83 8.00
C PHE A 34 3.97 -12.69 8.56
N LYS A 35 4.39 -12.14 9.71
CA LYS A 35 4.02 -10.75 10.03
C LYS A 35 4.80 -9.86 9.08
N ILE A 36 4.22 -9.62 7.90
CA ILE A 36 4.67 -8.52 7.04
C ILE A 36 4.24 -7.25 7.75
N ASP A 37 5.04 -6.85 8.74
CA ASP A 37 5.03 -5.50 9.22
C ASP A 37 5.25 -4.63 7.99
N ALA A 38 4.27 -3.77 7.65
CA ALA A 38 4.42 -2.77 6.60
C ALA A 38 5.50 -1.79 7.06
N SER A 39 6.74 -2.22 6.90
CA SER A 39 7.89 -1.53 7.40
C SER A 39 8.25 -0.55 6.31
N THR A 40 8.12 0.73 6.59
CA THR A 40 8.62 1.78 5.69
C THR A 40 10.16 1.89 5.78
N ARG A 41 10.83 0.76 6.06
CA ARG A 41 12.28 0.64 6.24
C ARG A 41 12.98 1.13 4.97
N GLY A 42 13.98 1.99 5.15
CA GLY A 42 14.70 2.64 4.05
C GLY A 42 14.02 3.88 3.46
N LEU A 43 12.78 4.20 3.86
CA LEU A 43 12.08 5.41 3.46
C LEU A 43 12.24 6.53 4.48
N GLN A 44 12.81 7.66 4.07
CA GLN A 44 12.94 8.83 4.95
C GLN A 44 11.69 9.71 4.94
N LYS A 45 11.14 9.96 3.76
CA LYS A 45 10.08 10.96 3.58
C LYS A 45 9.26 10.72 2.33
N VAL A 46 7.95 10.95 2.44
CA VAL A 46 7.05 11.15 1.30
C VAL A 46 6.52 12.57 1.39
N ASN A 47 6.55 13.30 0.28
CA ASN A 47 6.04 14.67 0.21
C ASN A 47 5.03 14.81 -0.92
N LEU A 48 3.85 15.36 -0.61
CA LEU A 48 2.80 15.65 -1.59
C LEU A 48 2.72 17.15 -1.82
N ARG A 49 2.74 17.57 -3.08
CA ARG A 49 2.46 18.96 -3.50
C ARG A 49 1.27 18.99 -4.45
N CYS A 50 0.32 19.84 -4.15
CA CYS A 50 -0.88 20.06 -4.95
C CYS A 50 -0.71 21.32 -5.81
N GLY A 51 -0.57 21.13 -7.12
CA GLY A 51 -0.64 22.19 -8.13
C GLY A 51 -2.10 22.58 -8.42
N ALA A 52 -2.29 23.48 -9.40
CA ALA A 52 -3.63 23.89 -9.83
C ALA A 52 -4.44 22.73 -10.45
N ASP A 53 -3.74 21.83 -11.16
CA ASP A 53 -4.31 20.76 -11.98
C ASP A 53 -3.54 19.43 -11.85
N SER A 54 -2.62 19.34 -10.90
CA SER A 54 -1.68 18.22 -10.78
C SER A 54 -1.29 17.90 -9.34
N MET A 55 -0.97 16.63 -9.12
CA MET A 55 -0.31 16.13 -7.92
C MET A 55 1.16 15.84 -8.22
N ARG A 56 2.05 16.19 -7.29
CA ARG A 56 3.46 15.81 -7.31
C ARG A 56 3.82 15.09 -6.03
N VAL A 57 4.25 13.84 -6.15
CA VAL A 57 4.71 13.00 -5.05
C VAL A 57 6.23 12.86 -5.15
N GLU A 58 6.93 13.26 -4.09
CA GLU A 58 8.38 13.19 -3.97
C GLU A 58 8.73 12.20 -2.85
N LEU A 59 9.45 11.15 -3.21
CA LEU A 59 9.99 10.12 -2.34
C LEU A 59 11.43 10.48 -1.96
N LYS A 60 11.81 10.34 -0.70
CA LYS A 60 13.21 10.36 -0.25
C LYS A 60 13.53 9.13 0.57
N THR A 61 14.62 8.46 0.21
CA THR A 61 15.08 7.21 0.83
C THR A 61 16.42 7.40 1.54
N GLU A 62 16.76 6.47 2.42
CA GLU A 62 18.02 6.50 3.17
C GLU A 62 19.21 6.16 2.28
N GLU A 63 18.99 5.19 1.40
CA GLU A 63 19.94 4.68 0.42
C GLU A 63 19.45 4.95 -0.99
N ASP A 64 20.28 4.64 -1.98
CA ASP A 64 19.86 4.77 -3.37
C ASP A 64 18.71 3.81 -3.64
N PHE A 65 17.62 4.38 -4.16
CA PHE A 65 16.41 3.62 -4.49
C PHE A 65 16.47 3.18 -5.95
N ASP A 66 16.29 1.89 -6.20
CA ASP A 66 16.29 1.25 -7.52
C ASP A 66 14.95 0.59 -7.87
N GLY A 67 14.00 0.60 -6.93
CA GLY A 67 12.65 0.09 -7.10
C GLY A 67 11.73 0.99 -7.94
N VAL A 68 10.43 0.89 -7.70
CA VAL A 68 9.39 1.56 -8.52
C VAL A 68 8.38 2.31 -7.67
N MET A 69 7.82 3.39 -8.22
CA MET A 69 6.71 4.12 -7.62
C MET A 69 5.58 4.25 -8.64
N TYR A 70 4.36 3.91 -8.25
CA TYR A 70 3.22 3.92 -9.16
C TYR A 70 1.89 4.17 -8.45
N THR A 71 0.87 4.57 -9.21
CA THR A 71 -0.49 4.72 -8.70
C THR A 71 -1.24 3.39 -8.75
N ARG A 72 -2.16 3.16 -7.81
CA ARG A 72 -2.95 1.92 -7.76
C ARG A 72 -3.59 1.61 -9.12
N GLY A 73 -3.38 0.37 -9.58
CA GLY A 73 -3.88 -0.10 -10.87
C GLY A 73 -3.01 0.27 -12.09
N SER A 74 -1.86 0.91 -11.88
CA SER A 74 -0.95 1.31 -12.96
C SER A 74 0.29 0.43 -13.10
N PHE A 75 0.51 -0.53 -12.18
CA PHE A 75 1.68 -1.42 -12.19
C PHE A 75 1.88 -2.13 -13.54
N TYR A 76 0.85 -2.81 -14.05
CA TYR A 76 0.94 -3.57 -15.30
C TYR A 76 1.16 -2.72 -16.56
N LYS A 77 0.81 -1.42 -16.53
CA LYS A 77 1.00 -0.53 -17.68
C LYS A 77 2.45 -0.08 -17.82
N GLN A 78 3.16 0.01 -16.70
CA GLN A 78 4.56 0.44 -16.63
C GLN A 78 4.88 1.71 -17.44
N SER A 79 3.93 2.66 -17.49
CA SER A 79 4.02 3.86 -18.31
C SER A 79 3.90 5.14 -17.47
N GLU A 80 4.77 6.11 -17.75
CA GLU A 80 4.63 7.48 -17.23
C GLU A 80 3.27 8.08 -17.65
N PRO A 81 2.67 8.98 -16.85
CA PRO A 81 3.16 9.48 -15.56
C PRO A 81 2.79 8.60 -14.36
N CYS A 82 2.04 7.52 -14.55
CA CYS A 82 1.39 6.77 -13.47
C CYS A 82 2.25 5.64 -12.89
N PHE A 83 3.42 5.41 -13.48
CA PHE A 83 4.45 4.48 -13.06
C PHE A 83 5.80 5.14 -13.37
N VAL A 84 6.67 5.23 -12.37
CA VAL A 84 8.01 5.79 -12.50
C VAL A 84 9.04 4.84 -11.93
N LYS A 85 10.18 4.78 -12.60
CA LYS A 85 11.39 4.10 -12.15
C LYS A 85 12.56 5.08 -12.20
N PRO A 86 13.53 4.98 -11.28
CA PRO A 86 14.71 5.83 -11.29
C PRO A 86 15.51 5.59 -12.58
N LYS A 87 15.84 6.67 -13.31
CA LYS A 87 16.72 6.60 -14.50
C LYS A 87 18.18 6.36 -14.11
N ARG A 88 18.53 6.70 -12.88
CA ARG A 88 19.83 6.53 -12.23
C ARG A 88 19.58 6.26 -10.75
N ALA A 89 20.42 5.44 -10.13
CA ALA A 89 20.42 5.24 -8.69
C ALA A 89 20.51 6.59 -7.97
N GLY A 90 19.64 6.79 -6.97
CA GLY A 90 19.61 8.01 -6.20
C GLY A 90 18.58 7.95 -5.08
N LYS A 91 18.73 8.82 -4.10
CA LYS A 91 17.90 8.86 -2.89
C LYS A 91 16.57 9.58 -3.05
N THR A 92 16.19 9.93 -4.27
CA THR A 92 14.99 10.73 -4.53
C THR A 92 14.32 10.29 -5.82
N LEU A 93 13.01 10.10 -5.76
CA LEU A 93 12.17 9.75 -6.89
C LEU A 93 10.93 10.67 -6.90
N GLU A 94 10.59 11.22 -8.07
CA GLU A 94 9.43 12.10 -8.24
C GLU A 94 8.44 11.48 -9.23
N MET A 95 7.15 11.55 -8.89
CA MET A 95 6.04 11.24 -9.78
C MET A 95 5.09 12.44 -9.81
N LYS A 96 4.80 12.95 -11.02
CA LYS A 96 3.84 14.05 -11.22
C LYS A 96 2.79 13.62 -12.24
N PHE A 97 1.51 13.74 -11.88
CA PHE A 97 0.38 13.43 -12.75
C PHE A 97 -0.74 14.46 -12.60
N ASN A 98 -1.55 14.61 -13.64
CA ASN A 98 -2.70 15.51 -13.63
C ASN A 98 -3.87 14.91 -12.84
N LEU A 99 -4.76 15.77 -12.33
CA LEU A 99 -5.89 15.36 -11.48
C LEU A 99 -6.92 14.47 -12.18
N ASP A 100 -6.93 14.45 -13.51
CA ASP A 100 -7.78 13.61 -14.37
C ASP A 100 -7.09 12.31 -14.82
N GLN A 101 -5.84 12.09 -14.42
CA GLN A 101 -5.03 10.94 -14.78
C GLN A 101 -4.86 9.95 -13.62
N CYS A 102 -4.23 8.81 -13.93
CA CYS A 102 -3.77 7.82 -12.96
C CYS A 102 -4.86 7.29 -12.02
N GLN A 103 -6.12 7.25 -12.49
CA GLN A 103 -7.28 6.78 -11.73
C GLN A 103 -7.53 7.60 -10.45
N THR A 104 -7.18 8.89 -10.48
CA THR A 104 -7.44 9.80 -9.36
C THR A 104 -8.95 9.93 -9.13
N ILE A 105 -9.35 9.74 -7.87
CA ILE A 105 -10.74 9.84 -7.45
C ILE A 105 -11.02 11.32 -7.18
N ASN A 106 -11.98 11.88 -7.92
CA ASN A 106 -12.50 13.22 -7.73
C ASN A 106 -13.79 13.17 -6.88
N ASN A 107 -13.78 13.83 -5.74
CA ASN A 107 -14.95 14.04 -4.88
C ASN A 107 -15.22 15.54 -4.71
N GLY A 108 -15.47 16.23 -5.84
CA GLY A 108 -15.70 17.66 -5.91
C GLY A 108 -14.40 18.47 -5.86
N GLU A 109 -14.08 18.99 -4.67
CA GLU A 109 -12.86 19.77 -4.42
C GLU A 109 -11.77 18.96 -3.70
N ILE A 110 -11.97 17.65 -3.55
CA ILE A 110 -10.98 16.73 -2.99
C ILE A 110 -10.58 15.73 -4.07
N TYR A 111 -9.28 15.62 -4.31
CA TYR A 111 -8.70 14.66 -5.24
C TYR A 111 -7.83 13.69 -4.46
N SER A 112 -8.00 12.39 -4.69
CA SER A 112 -7.27 11.36 -3.94
C SER A 112 -6.76 10.23 -4.82
N ASN A 113 -5.63 9.64 -4.43
CA ASN A 113 -5.04 8.48 -5.09
C ASN A 113 -4.30 7.60 -4.06
N ILE A 114 -3.92 6.39 -4.44
CA ILE A 114 -3.01 5.54 -3.67
C ILE A 114 -1.71 5.41 -4.46
N VAL A 115 -0.61 5.86 -3.89
CA VAL A 115 0.74 5.70 -4.44
C VAL A 115 1.41 4.54 -3.75
N VAL A 116 1.87 3.57 -4.53
CA VAL A 116 2.61 2.40 -4.07
C VAL A 116 4.08 2.61 -4.39
N VAL A 117 4.93 2.28 -3.44
CA VAL A 117 6.39 2.27 -3.54
C VAL A 117 6.83 0.84 -3.28
N GLN A 118 7.53 0.24 -4.24
CA GLN A 118 8.09 -1.10 -4.10
C GLN A 118 9.60 -1.02 -4.25
N HIS A 119 10.32 -1.65 -3.35
CA HIS A 119 11.78 -1.66 -3.39
C HIS A 119 12.33 -2.63 -4.44
N ASP A 120 11.59 -3.70 -4.72
CA ASP A 120 11.91 -4.66 -5.77
C ASP A 120 10.80 -4.62 -6.85
N PRO A 121 11.14 -4.55 -8.16
CA PRO A 121 10.16 -4.48 -9.23
C PRO A 121 9.40 -5.79 -9.45
N ASP A 122 9.93 -6.92 -9.00
CA ASP A 122 9.40 -8.27 -9.26
C ASP A 122 8.79 -8.91 -8.00
N LEU A 123 9.22 -8.50 -6.81
CA LEU A 123 8.81 -9.09 -5.53
C LEU A 123 8.21 -8.06 -4.57
N VAL A 124 7.14 -8.45 -3.86
CA VAL A 124 6.63 -7.66 -2.75
C VAL A 124 7.52 -7.90 -1.53
N THR A 125 8.15 -6.84 -1.03
CA THR A 125 9.06 -6.92 0.13
C THR A 125 8.46 -6.26 1.38
N PRO A 126 8.91 -6.60 2.60
CA PRO A 126 8.47 -5.90 3.82
C PRO A 126 8.80 -4.40 3.85
N GLY A 127 9.61 -3.89 2.92
CA GLY A 127 9.89 -2.47 2.71
C GLY A 127 8.83 -1.74 1.88
N ASP A 128 7.98 -2.48 1.17
CA ASP A 128 6.99 -1.90 0.27
C ASP A 128 5.90 -1.17 1.04
N ALA A 129 5.45 -0.05 0.49
CA ALA A 129 4.52 0.83 1.17
C ALA A 129 3.48 1.40 0.20
N ALA A 130 2.28 1.63 0.74
CA ALA A 130 1.21 2.34 0.04
C ALA A 130 0.83 3.61 0.83
N PHE A 131 0.73 4.73 0.11
CA PHE A 131 0.40 6.03 0.65
C PHE A 131 -0.91 6.51 0.02
N ALA A 132 -1.89 6.81 0.85
CA ALA A 132 -3.07 7.53 0.41
C ALA A 132 -2.72 9.01 0.29
N VAL A 133 -2.70 9.55 -0.92
CA VAL A 133 -2.42 10.96 -1.20
C VAL A 133 -3.72 11.72 -1.44
N GLU A 134 -3.86 12.90 -0.85
CA GLU A 134 -5.06 13.73 -0.96
C GLU A 134 -4.72 15.22 -1.14
N CYS A 135 -5.30 15.83 -2.17
CA CYS A 135 -5.32 17.28 -2.36
C CYS A 135 -6.72 17.81 -2.03
N ASP A 136 -6.82 18.61 -0.96
CA ASP A 136 -8.07 19.26 -0.54
C ASP A 136 -8.06 20.74 -0.96
N PHE A 137 -8.78 21.05 -2.03
CA PHE A 137 -8.91 22.41 -2.59
C PHE A 137 -9.96 23.26 -1.88
N ARG A 138 -10.76 22.69 -0.97
CA ARG A 138 -11.72 23.45 -0.13
C ARG A 138 -11.00 24.33 0.87
N LYS A 139 -9.77 23.96 1.23
CA LYS A 139 -8.96 24.67 2.22
C LYS A 139 -8.23 25.83 1.55
N PRO A 140 -8.20 27.02 2.19
CA PRO A 140 -7.55 28.19 1.62
C PRO A 140 -6.06 27.95 1.36
N ARG A 141 -5.57 28.53 0.26
CA ARG A 141 -4.18 28.45 -0.19
C ARG A 141 -3.25 29.01 0.89
N GLY A 142 -2.19 28.28 1.22
CA GLY A 142 -1.16 28.74 2.18
C GLY A 142 -0.91 27.81 3.38
N VAL A 143 -1.62 26.68 3.49
CA VAL A 143 -1.26 25.64 4.47
C VAL A 143 -0.44 24.57 3.75
N THR A 144 0.87 24.77 3.63
CA THR A 144 1.78 23.70 3.25
C THR A 144 1.75 22.64 4.34
N VAL A 145 0.80 21.70 4.26
CA VAL A 145 0.88 20.47 5.02
C VAL A 145 1.97 19.64 4.33
N ASN A 146 3.21 19.90 4.71
CA ASN A 146 4.26 18.91 4.54
C ASN A 146 3.80 17.73 5.42
N ALA A 147 3.07 16.78 4.85
CA ALA A 147 2.79 15.52 5.50
C ALA A 147 4.10 14.72 5.48
N GLU A 148 5.02 15.12 6.36
CA GLU A 148 6.27 14.43 6.61
C GLU A 148 5.94 13.21 7.46
N ILE A 149 5.66 12.11 6.78
CA ILE A 149 5.59 10.83 7.46
C ILE A 149 7.01 10.33 7.60
N GLN A 150 7.53 10.40 8.81
CA GLN A 150 8.69 9.61 9.19
C GLN A 150 8.22 8.17 9.25
N ALA A 151 8.82 7.32 8.44
CA ALA A 151 8.67 5.88 8.49
C ALA A 151 8.84 5.38 9.93
N ARG A 152 7.73 5.10 10.62
CA ARG A 152 7.72 4.33 11.86
C ARG A 152 6.90 3.09 11.59
N ASP A 153 7.39 1.94 12.02
CA ASP A 153 6.74 0.63 11.91
C ASP A 153 5.27 0.72 12.32
N SER A 154 4.39 0.88 11.33
CA SER A 154 2.95 0.95 11.56
C SER A 154 2.26 0.28 10.38
N PRO A 155 1.48 -0.79 10.63
CA PRO A 155 0.77 -1.55 9.59
C PRO A 155 -0.45 -0.81 9.01
N VAL A 156 -0.52 0.52 9.18
CA VAL A 156 -1.67 1.35 8.79
C VAL A 156 -1.35 2.06 7.48
N LEU A 157 -2.29 2.03 6.53
CA LEU A 157 -2.23 2.84 5.31
C LEU A 157 -1.95 4.30 5.68
N GLN A 158 -0.79 4.78 5.27
CA GLN A 158 -0.31 6.10 5.64
C GLN A 158 -1.01 7.16 4.77
N LYS A 159 -1.67 8.15 5.40
CA LYS A 159 -2.37 9.25 4.72
C LYS A 159 -1.49 10.49 4.64
N VAL A 160 -1.28 10.98 3.43
CA VAL A 160 -0.49 12.17 3.09
C VAL A 160 -1.46 13.19 2.47
N ASN A 161 -1.81 14.23 3.22
CA ASN A 161 -2.74 15.27 2.75
C ASN A 161 -1.99 16.58 2.53
N ALA A 162 -2.33 17.31 1.47
CA ALA A 162 -1.77 18.63 1.17
C ALA A 162 -2.86 19.59 0.69
N THR A 163 -2.60 20.89 0.85
CA THR A 163 -3.44 21.95 0.25
C THR A 163 -2.69 22.62 -0.90
N PRO A 164 -3.38 23.35 -1.80
CA PRO A 164 -2.74 23.92 -2.98
C PRO A 164 -1.68 24.96 -2.62
N SER A 165 -0.49 24.82 -3.20
CA SER A 165 0.59 25.81 -3.06
C SER A 165 0.39 26.99 -4.00
N HIS A 166 0.71 28.21 -3.55
CA HIS A 166 0.67 29.41 -4.39
C HIS A 166 1.70 29.27 -5.54
N PRO A 167 1.36 29.54 -6.81
CA PRO A 167 2.38 29.70 -7.84
C PRO A 167 3.29 30.85 -7.41
N GLY A 168 4.57 30.53 -7.17
CA GLY A 168 5.59 31.54 -6.92
C GLY A 168 5.57 32.56 -8.06
N LYS A 169 5.53 33.84 -7.67
CA LYS A 169 5.76 34.97 -8.58
C LYS A 169 7.22 35.01 -8.99
#